data_AF-A0A2C5ZJ33-F1
#
_entry.id   AF-A0A2C5ZJ33-F1
#
_cell.length_a   1.000
_cell.length_b   1.000
_cell.length_c   1.000
_cell.angle_alpha   90.00
_cell.angle_beta   90.00
_cell.angle_gamma   90.00
#
_symmetry.space_group_name_H-M   'P 1'
#
loop_
_entity.id
_entity.type
_entity.pdbx_description
1 polymer ?
#
loop_
_entity_poly.entity_id
_entity_poly.type
_entity_poly.pdbx_seq_one_letter_code
_entity_poly.pdbx_strand_id
1 'polypeptide(L)'
;MYISTFGSDDEEGKAFPVTYSDTLKEIIAKTKETGRTKMIIDISGNAGGSANRLYNMFRTFFPDKLPNEALRFRRHPAAETMVEAFRVLNDTEATEFPSLALRAVAGPNLEGKFETPEELLGEQTLSQVKVSSAYNLDYNLISKKADPIAGFGEAAKVQNAEFPIAAENMVIMGNGHCHSSCAEFVHFMTTNARIKTVAFGGQPKAGPMQIIGGVRGALVVPFEQISALTGEALDIINDPQAKEVRREKIAMDAVPIPFQDLPIRLLGGSVNYESVFPTPDAQVPLQFETKNADCRLFYTAENIMDPTTTWKAAKEVAWGGAKCVEGSTQNEAQQPKTQQPETQQPKKQQARGLMPRIRGSFR
;
A
#
# COMPACT_ATOMS: atom_id res chain seq x y z
N MET A 1 -10.75 -18.81 -6.10
CA MET A 1 -11.34 -17.47 -6.21
C MET A 1 -10.59 -16.75 -7.32
N TYR A 2 -11.29 -16.14 -8.26
CA TYR A 2 -10.68 -15.31 -9.31
C TYR A 2 -11.00 -13.84 -9.00
N ILE A 3 -9.98 -13.00 -9.00
CA ILE A 3 -10.08 -11.57 -8.73
C ILE A 3 -9.58 -10.87 -9.99
N SER A 4 -10.51 -10.53 -10.89
CA SER A 4 -10.20 -9.87 -12.16
C SER A 4 -9.77 -8.42 -11.99
N THR A 5 -10.24 -7.74 -10.95
CA THR A 5 -9.92 -6.34 -10.64
C THR A 5 -10.40 -6.02 -9.21
N PHE A 6 -9.90 -4.93 -8.64
CA PHE A 6 -10.55 -4.28 -7.50
C PHE A 6 -11.62 -3.28 -7.94
N GLY A 7 -11.86 -3.13 -9.25
CA GLY A 7 -12.78 -2.16 -9.86
C GLY A 7 -12.30 -0.72 -9.69
N SER A 8 -12.68 0.17 -10.59
CA SER A 8 -12.47 1.61 -10.34
C SER A 8 -13.39 2.14 -9.24
N ASP A 9 -13.09 3.32 -8.71
CA ASP A 9 -13.97 4.00 -7.74
C ASP A 9 -15.29 4.43 -8.40
N ASP A 10 -15.29 4.62 -9.73
CA ASP A 10 -16.45 5.00 -10.55
C ASP A 10 -17.26 3.79 -11.09
N GLU A 11 -16.71 2.58 -11.01
CA GLU A 11 -17.35 1.37 -11.53
C GLU A 11 -18.53 0.92 -10.63
N GLU A 12 -19.71 0.90 -11.26
CA GLU A 12 -20.92 0.14 -10.92
C GLU A 12 -21.67 0.55 -9.63
N GLY A 13 -21.83 1.86 -9.44
CA GLY A 13 -22.84 2.42 -8.56
C GLY A 13 -22.51 2.34 -7.07
N LYS A 14 -23.21 3.15 -6.25
CA LYS A 14 -22.96 3.32 -4.81
C LYS A 14 -22.98 2.01 -3.99
N ALA A 15 -23.42 0.90 -4.56
CA ALA A 15 -23.50 -0.41 -3.93
C ALA A 15 -22.29 -1.32 -4.24
N PHE A 16 -21.45 -1.02 -5.24
CA PHE A 16 -20.40 -1.95 -5.67
C PHE A 16 -19.43 -2.37 -4.55
N PRO A 17 -18.91 -1.47 -3.69
CA PRO A 17 -18.03 -1.91 -2.60
C PRO A 17 -18.74 -2.84 -1.60
N VAL A 18 -20.04 -2.60 -1.35
CA VAL A 18 -20.87 -3.46 -0.51
C VAL A 18 -21.09 -4.81 -1.18
N THR A 19 -21.43 -4.83 -2.47
CA THR A 19 -21.57 -6.06 -3.27
C THR A 19 -20.28 -6.86 -3.30
N TYR A 20 -19.14 -6.21 -3.45
CA TYR A 20 -17.82 -6.84 -3.39
C TYR A 20 -17.58 -7.50 -2.02
N SER A 21 -17.85 -6.76 -0.95
CA SER A 21 -17.74 -7.25 0.44
C SER A 21 -18.69 -8.42 0.71
N ASP A 22 -19.93 -8.36 0.23
CA ASP A 22 -20.94 -9.40 0.43
C ASP A 22 -20.62 -10.65 -0.41
N THR A 23 -20.14 -10.49 -1.64
CA THR A 23 -19.65 -11.61 -2.47
C THR A 23 -18.51 -12.35 -1.79
N LEU A 24 -17.58 -11.63 -1.14
CA LEU A 24 -16.50 -12.24 -0.38
C LEU A 24 -17.03 -13.04 0.82
N LYS A 25 -18.05 -12.52 1.53
CA LYS A 25 -18.71 -13.25 2.63
C LYS A 25 -19.44 -14.49 2.13
N GLU A 26 -20.08 -14.44 0.96
CA GLU A 26 -20.72 -15.61 0.34
C GLU A 26 -19.70 -16.68 -0.03
N ILE A 27 -18.56 -16.30 -0.63
CA ILE A 27 -17.46 -17.22 -0.91
C ILE A 27 -16.97 -17.88 0.38
N ILE A 28 -16.83 -17.13 1.46
CA ILE A 28 -16.43 -17.65 2.78
C ILE A 28 -17.46 -18.64 3.33
N ALA A 29 -18.74 -18.28 3.30
CA ALA A 29 -19.84 -19.12 3.75
C ALA A 29 -19.86 -20.43 2.95
N LYS A 30 -19.73 -20.36 1.63
CA LYS A 30 -19.73 -21.54 0.77
C LYS A 30 -18.50 -22.41 0.96
N THR A 31 -17.34 -21.80 1.22
CA THR A 31 -16.09 -22.50 1.54
C THR A 31 -16.26 -23.32 2.83
N LYS A 32 -16.88 -22.73 3.86
CA LYS A 32 -17.23 -23.43 5.12
C LYS A 32 -18.23 -24.56 4.88
N GLU A 33 -19.35 -24.25 4.23
CA GLU A 33 -20.44 -25.20 3.95
C GLU A 33 -19.95 -26.43 3.16
N THR A 34 -19.05 -26.23 2.20
CA THR A 34 -18.55 -27.30 1.32
C THR A 34 -17.27 -27.97 1.83
N GLY A 35 -16.81 -27.64 3.04
CA GLY A 35 -15.64 -28.28 3.68
C GLY A 35 -14.34 -28.07 2.91
N ARG A 36 -14.18 -26.95 2.18
CA ARG A 36 -12.97 -26.66 1.40
C ARG A 36 -11.85 -26.24 2.35
N THR A 37 -10.71 -26.92 2.24
CA THR A 37 -9.54 -26.70 3.11
C THR A 37 -8.40 -25.96 2.43
N LYS A 38 -8.49 -25.73 1.11
CA LYS A 38 -7.44 -25.09 0.30
C LYS A 38 -8.03 -24.08 -0.66
N MET A 39 -7.30 -23.00 -0.93
CA MET A 39 -7.73 -21.92 -1.81
C MET A 39 -6.65 -21.53 -2.82
N ILE A 40 -7.03 -21.46 -4.08
CA ILE A 40 -6.26 -20.78 -5.12
C ILE A 40 -6.89 -19.41 -5.31
N ILE A 41 -6.07 -18.36 -5.22
CA ILE A 41 -6.43 -16.98 -5.51
C ILE A 41 -5.80 -16.63 -6.85
N ASP A 42 -6.62 -16.54 -7.89
CA ASP A 42 -6.18 -16.19 -9.23
C ASP A 42 -6.33 -14.69 -9.46
N ILE A 43 -5.22 -14.02 -9.76
CA ILE A 43 -5.11 -12.58 -10.05
C ILE A 43 -4.65 -12.33 -11.49
N SER A 44 -4.76 -13.33 -12.37
CA SER A 44 -4.38 -13.21 -13.77
C SER A 44 -5.16 -12.08 -14.44
N GLY A 45 -4.46 -11.17 -15.11
CA GLY A 45 -5.10 -10.02 -15.76
C GLY A 45 -5.59 -8.91 -14.82
N ASN A 46 -5.32 -8.97 -13.52
CA ASN A 46 -5.79 -7.95 -12.58
C ASN A 46 -4.96 -6.66 -12.64
N ALA A 47 -5.56 -5.58 -13.14
CA ALA A 47 -4.87 -4.29 -13.31
C ALA A 47 -4.82 -3.41 -12.03
N GLY A 48 -5.43 -3.85 -10.93
CA GLY A 48 -5.61 -3.04 -9.72
C GLY A 48 -7.05 -2.54 -9.58
N GLY A 49 -7.23 -1.36 -8.99
CA GLY A 49 -8.54 -0.73 -8.75
C GLY A 49 -8.57 0.03 -7.43
N SER A 50 -9.70 -0.01 -6.73
CA SER A 50 -9.92 0.70 -5.47
C SER A 50 -9.07 0.16 -4.32
N ALA A 51 -8.37 1.06 -3.62
CA ALA A 51 -7.55 0.71 -2.46
C ALA A 51 -8.39 0.20 -1.28
N ASN A 52 -9.52 0.84 -0.98
CA ASN A 52 -10.40 0.41 0.11
C ASN A 52 -10.87 -1.05 -0.04
N ARG A 53 -11.19 -1.49 -1.26
CA ARG A 53 -11.60 -2.88 -1.54
C ARG A 53 -10.43 -3.86 -1.34
N LEU A 54 -9.21 -3.44 -1.63
CA LEU A 54 -7.99 -4.20 -1.34
C LEU A 54 -7.82 -4.40 0.17
N TYR A 55 -7.91 -3.32 0.95
CA TYR A 55 -7.75 -3.37 2.41
C TYR A 55 -8.86 -4.22 3.04
N ASN A 56 -10.11 -4.04 2.59
CA ASN A 56 -11.26 -4.81 3.06
C ASN A 56 -11.07 -6.31 2.83
N MET A 57 -10.64 -6.69 1.63
CA MET A 57 -10.43 -8.10 1.29
C MET A 57 -9.28 -8.70 2.09
N PHE A 58 -8.16 -8.00 2.21
CA PHE A 58 -7.03 -8.46 3.03
C PHE A 58 -7.44 -8.65 4.50
N ARG A 59 -8.15 -7.68 5.09
CA ARG A 59 -8.67 -7.77 6.47
C ARG A 59 -9.74 -8.84 6.66
N THR A 60 -10.43 -9.21 5.59
CA THR A 60 -11.40 -10.31 5.62
C THR A 60 -10.70 -11.67 5.60
N PHE A 61 -9.61 -11.81 4.83
CA PHE A 61 -8.76 -13.02 4.87
C PHE A 61 -8.00 -13.14 6.19
N PHE A 62 -7.51 -12.03 6.73
CA PHE A 62 -6.67 -12.00 7.93
C PHE A 62 -7.13 -10.93 8.95
N PRO A 63 -8.17 -11.24 9.74
CA PRO A 63 -8.71 -10.31 10.74
C PRO A 63 -7.75 -9.94 11.87
N ASP A 64 -6.65 -10.68 12.05
CA ASP A 64 -5.59 -10.43 13.03
C ASP A 64 -4.41 -9.63 12.46
N LYS A 65 -4.36 -9.39 11.15
CA LYS A 65 -3.23 -8.72 10.48
C LYS A 65 -3.61 -7.33 9.99
N LEU A 66 -2.77 -6.35 10.30
CA LEU A 66 -2.92 -4.99 9.77
C LEU A 66 -2.37 -4.93 8.33
N PRO A 67 -3.07 -4.24 7.40
CA PRO A 67 -2.54 -3.91 6.08
C PRO A 67 -1.56 -2.74 6.23
N ASN A 68 -0.43 -2.99 6.87
CA ASN A 68 0.56 -1.95 7.10
C ASN A 68 1.36 -1.69 5.84
N GLU A 69 1.44 -0.42 5.46
CA GLU A 69 2.24 0.10 4.36
C GLU A 69 3.13 1.25 4.84
N ALA A 70 4.08 1.65 4.01
CA ALA A 70 4.88 2.85 4.24
C ALA A 70 4.75 3.74 3.01
N LEU A 71 3.70 4.55 2.99
CA LEU A 71 3.45 5.53 1.94
C LEU A 71 4.32 6.76 2.13
N ARG A 72 4.77 7.32 1.02
CA ARG A 72 5.43 8.63 0.96
C ARG A 72 5.07 9.35 -0.33
N PHE A 73 4.91 10.67 -0.23
CA PHE A 73 4.88 11.56 -1.39
C PHE A 73 6.16 12.38 -1.46
N ARG A 74 6.47 12.87 -2.67
CA ARG A 74 7.61 13.76 -2.88
C ARG A 74 7.32 15.12 -2.28
N ARG A 75 8.26 15.66 -1.50
CA ARG A 75 8.17 17.03 -1.01
C ARG A 75 8.70 18.04 -2.01
N HIS A 76 7.89 19.08 -2.20
CA HIS A 76 8.18 20.27 -2.96
C HIS A 76 7.30 21.41 -2.44
N PRO A 77 7.61 22.68 -2.72
CA PRO A 77 6.91 23.82 -2.10
C PRO A 77 5.38 23.81 -2.30
N ALA A 78 4.89 23.31 -3.43
CA ALA A 78 3.45 23.18 -3.67
C ALA A 78 2.78 22.14 -2.74
N ALA A 79 3.36 20.94 -2.58
CA ALA A 79 2.84 19.93 -1.66
C ALA A 79 2.92 20.40 -0.21
N GLU A 80 3.99 21.10 0.17
CA GLU A 80 4.11 21.70 1.51
C GLU A 80 3.03 22.77 1.77
N THR A 81 2.74 23.58 0.75
CA THR A 81 1.64 24.56 0.78
C THR A 81 0.28 23.88 0.94
N MET A 82 0.04 22.78 0.21
CA MET A 82 -1.21 22.02 0.33
C MET A 82 -1.36 21.39 1.71
N VAL A 83 -0.32 20.77 2.28
CA VAL A 83 -0.37 20.23 3.65
C VAL A 83 -0.63 21.32 4.68
N GLU A 84 -0.02 22.51 4.51
CA GLU A 84 -0.27 23.65 5.40
C GLU A 84 -1.70 24.16 5.27
N ALA A 85 -2.24 24.28 4.06
CA ALA A 85 -3.62 24.71 3.84
C ALA A 85 -4.59 23.70 4.45
N PHE A 86 -4.42 22.40 4.17
CA PHE A 86 -5.34 21.36 4.58
C PHE A 86 -5.27 20.97 6.06
N ARG A 87 -4.40 21.59 6.85
CA ARG A 87 -4.35 21.38 8.30
C ARG A 87 -5.68 21.70 9.00
N VAL A 88 -6.51 22.55 8.39
CA VAL A 88 -7.80 23.01 8.94
C VAL A 88 -8.96 22.08 8.60
N LEU A 89 -8.79 21.18 7.63
CA LEU A 89 -9.87 20.32 7.13
C LEU A 89 -10.45 19.45 8.24
N ASN A 90 -11.77 19.31 8.25
CA ASN A 90 -12.46 18.35 9.10
C ASN A 90 -12.25 16.90 8.63
N ASP A 91 -12.64 15.95 9.47
CA ASP A 91 -12.50 14.51 9.22
C ASP A 91 -13.13 14.05 7.90
N THR A 92 -14.22 14.69 7.44
CA THR A 92 -14.86 14.35 6.16
C THR A 92 -14.06 14.92 4.99
N GLU A 93 -13.73 16.21 5.04
CA GLU A 93 -12.95 16.89 3.98
C GLU A 93 -11.57 16.25 3.83
N ALA A 94 -10.91 15.91 4.93
CA ALA A 94 -9.60 15.27 4.92
C ALA A 94 -9.57 13.92 4.19
N THR A 95 -10.71 13.20 4.13
CA THR A 95 -10.78 11.92 3.41
C THR A 95 -10.84 12.05 1.89
N GLU A 96 -11.12 13.24 1.37
CA GLU A 96 -11.10 13.46 -0.08
C GLU A 96 -9.67 13.39 -0.63
N PHE A 97 -8.68 13.80 0.17
CA PHE A 97 -7.26 13.86 -0.19
C PHE A 97 -6.35 13.42 0.95
N PRO A 98 -6.41 12.13 1.32
CA PRO A 98 -5.91 11.70 2.61
C PRO A 98 -4.40 11.94 2.78
N SER A 99 -3.59 11.77 1.74
CA SER A 99 -2.14 11.93 1.81
C SER A 99 -1.64 13.35 2.08
N LEU A 100 -2.45 14.37 1.82
CA LEU A 100 -2.11 15.77 2.09
C LEU A 100 -2.75 16.31 3.38
N ALA A 101 -3.68 15.56 3.98
CA ALA A 101 -4.41 15.97 5.16
C ALA A 101 -3.98 15.16 6.40
N LEU A 102 -3.31 15.82 7.36
CA LEU A 102 -2.77 15.18 8.57
C LEU A 102 -3.80 14.35 9.36
N ARG A 103 -5.09 14.72 9.32
CA ARG A 103 -6.17 13.99 10.00
C ARG A 103 -6.45 12.62 9.38
N ALA A 104 -6.25 12.48 8.07
CA ALA A 104 -6.57 11.27 7.31
C ALA A 104 -5.39 10.31 7.13
N VAL A 105 -4.26 10.59 7.78
CA VAL A 105 -3.10 9.70 7.84
C VAL A 105 -2.81 9.28 9.27
N ALA A 106 -2.05 8.20 9.40
CA ALA A 106 -1.54 7.68 10.66
C ALA A 106 -0.04 7.38 10.51
N GLY A 107 0.67 7.32 11.64
CA GLY A 107 2.05 6.90 11.65
C GLY A 107 2.22 5.45 11.16
N PRO A 108 3.46 5.01 10.90
CA PRO A 108 3.75 3.62 10.57
C PRO A 108 3.14 2.62 11.56
N ASN A 109 2.75 1.43 11.07
CA ASN A 109 2.04 0.41 11.86
C ASN A 109 0.66 0.84 12.36
N LEU A 110 0.09 1.92 11.82
CA LEU A 110 -1.15 2.57 12.30
C LEU A 110 -1.01 3.08 13.75
N GLU A 111 0.22 3.36 14.19
CA GLU A 111 0.51 3.89 15.51
C GLU A 111 0.66 5.40 15.48
N GLY A 112 -0.11 6.10 16.32
CA GLY A 112 -0.03 7.55 16.47
C GLY A 112 -0.61 8.33 15.29
N LYS A 113 -0.87 9.61 15.56
CA LYS A 113 -1.32 10.59 14.58
C LYS A 113 -0.23 11.64 14.38
N PHE A 114 -0.24 12.25 13.20
CA PHE A 114 0.56 13.45 12.95
C PHE A 114 -0.22 14.64 13.50
N GLU A 115 0.38 15.36 14.45
CA GLU A 115 -0.24 16.51 15.12
C GLU A 115 0.08 17.81 14.39
N THR A 116 1.16 17.84 13.61
CA THR A 116 1.60 19.02 12.87
C THR A 116 1.96 18.70 11.41
N PRO A 117 1.80 19.68 10.49
CA PRO A 117 2.32 19.58 9.13
C PRO A 117 3.80 19.16 9.08
N GLU A 118 4.63 19.71 9.97
CA GLU A 118 6.05 19.38 10.05
C GLU A 118 6.32 17.89 10.33
N GLU A 119 5.51 17.24 11.16
CA GLU A 119 5.67 15.81 11.44
C GLU A 119 5.34 14.94 10.22
N LEU A 120 4.25 15.26 9.50
CA LEU A 120 3.88 14.56 8.27
C LEU A 120 4.90 14.81 7.15
N LEU A 121 5.35 16.05 6.99
CA LEU A 121 6.36 16.42 6.01
C LEU A 121 7.74 15.82 6.36
N GLY A 122 8.05 15.63 7.65
CA GLY A 122 9.32 15.07 8.09
C GLY A 122 10.53 15.90 7.66
N GLU A 123 11.72 15.31 7.60
CA GLU A 123 12.94 15.95 7.05
C GLU A 123 13.75 14.97 6.18
N GLN A 124 13.13 13.86 5.79
CA GLN A 124 13.82 12.76 5.14
C GLN A 124 14.13 13.08 3.68
N THR A 125 15.33 12.68 3.26
CA THR A 125 15.76 12.75 1.86
C THR A 125 16.11 11.34 1.39
N LEU A 126 15.43 10.87 0.35
CA LEU A 126 15.66 9.59 -0.30
C LEU A 126 16.14 9.85 -1.72
N SER A 127 17.28 9.27 -2.11
CA SER A 127 17.86 9.46 -3.45
C SER A 127 17.95 10.94 -3.87
N GLN A 128 18.43 11.81 -2.96
CA GLN A 128 18.56 13.26 -3.14
C GLN A 128 17.25 14.05 -3.27
N VAL A 129 16.10 13.41 -3.06
CA VAL A 129 14.78 14.04 -3.11
C VAL A 129 14.18 14.07 -1.71
N LYS A 130 13.69 15.24 -1.27
CA LYS A 130 12.90 15.33 -0.04
C LYS A 130 11.60 14.56 -0.20
N VAL A 131 11.24 13.80 0.82
CA VAL A 131 9.98 13.04 0.88
C VAL A 131 9.29 13.30 2.21
N SER A 132 7.96 13.10 2.25
CA SER A 132 7.20 13.11 3.50
C SER A 132 7.76 12.06 4.47
N SER A 133 7.43 12.15 5.76
CA SER A 133 7.50 11.01 6.68
C SER A 133 6.75 9.80 6.10
N ALA A 134 7.13 8.58 6.50
CA ALA A 134 6.35 7.40 6.15
C ALA A 134 5.02 7.45 6.91
N TYR A 135 3.92 7.19 6.21
CA TYR A 135 2.58 7.14 6.80
C TYR A 135 1.78 5.94 6.29
N ASN A 136 0.68 5.67 6.97
CA ASN A 136 -0.44 4.87 6.48
C ASN A 136 -1.64 5.80 6.30
N LEU A 137 -2.62 5.39 5.49
CA LEU A 137 -3.94 6.00 5.54
C LEU A 137 -4.61 5.67 6.88
N ASP A 138 -5.44 6.58 7.40
CA ASP A 138 -6.26 6.25 8.56
C ASP A 138 -7.46 5.40 8.14
N TYR A 139 -7.30 4.08 8.24
CA TYR A 139 -8.35 3.12 7.93
C TYR A 139 -9.63 3.29 8.76
N ASN A 140 -9.56 3.83 9.98
CA ASN A 140 -10.78 4.12 10.74
C ASN A 140 -11.56 5.27 10.13
N LEU A 141 -10.86 6.24 9.55
CA LEU A 141 -11.48 7.42 8.96
C LEU A 141 -11.99 7.13 7.55
N ILE A 142 -11.22 6.43 6.71
CA ILE A 142 -11.61 6.15 5.32
C ILE A 142 -12.60 4.97 5.19
N SER A 143 -12.73 4.11 6.21
CA SER A 143 -13.71 3.02 6.23
C SER A 143 -15.12 3.55 6.50
N LYS A 144 -15.97 3.57 5.46
CA LYS A 144 -17.37 4.02 5.53
C LYS A 144 -18.32 2.85 5.34
N LYS A 145 -19.59 2.98 5.77
CA LYS A 145 -20.61 1.95 5.48
C LYS A 145 -20.77 1.62 3.98
N ALA A 146 -20.65 2.62 3.11
CA ALA A 146 -20.77 2.44 1.66
C ALA A 146 -19.50 1.89 1.00
N ASP A 147 -18.35 1.97 1.69
CA ASP A 147 -17.05 1.48 1.24
C ASP A 147 -16.23 0.97 2.43
N PRO A 148 -16.58 -0.23 2.94
CA PRO A 148 -16.12 -0.68 4.24
C PRO A 148 -14.74 -1.31 4.18
N ILE A 149 -13.92 -1.08 5.20
CA ILE A 149 -12.71 -1.86 5.49
C ILE A 149 -12.96 -2.70 6.75
N ALA A 150 -12.99 -4.03 6.61
CA ALA A 150 -13.25 -4.94 7.72
C ALA A 150 -12.34 -4.67 8.93
N GLY A 151 -12.96 -4.47 10.10
CA GLY A 151 -12.25 -4.21 11.35
C GLY A 151 -11.91 -2.76 11.64
N PHE A 152 -12.25 -1.82 10.76
CA PHE A 152 -11.98 -0.39 10.95
C PHE A 152 -13.24 0.45 10.81
N GLY A 153 -13.25 1.60 11.49
CA GLY A 153 -14.29 2.61 11.37
C GLY A 153 -15.69 2.05 11.63
N GLU A 154 -16.63 2.37 10.76
CA GLU A 154 -18.02 1.89 10.86
C GLU A 154 -18.16 0.38 10.65
N ALA A 155 -17.16 -0.27 10.04
CA ALA A 155 -17.10 -1.71 9.81
C ALA A 155 -16.38 -2.50 10.91
N ALA A 156 -15.97 -1.85 12.01
CA ALA A 156 -15.25 -2.50 13.12
C ALA A 156 -16.05 -3.63 13.78
N LYS A 157 -17.37 -3.52 13.86
CA LYS A 157 -18.26 -4.52 14.50
C LYS A 157 -18.52 -5.76 13.64
N VAL A 158 -18.10 -5.76 12.37
CA VAL A 158 -18.38 -6.85 11.41
C VAL A 158 -17.36 -7.99 11.55
N GLN A 159 -16.27 -7.80 12.30
CA GLN A 159 -15.25 -8.82 12.51
C GLN A 159 -15.53 -9.70 13.73
N ASN A 160 -15.91 -10.95 13.48
CA ASN A 160 -15.71 -12.08 14.40
C ASN A 160 -15.65 -13.45 13.70
N ALA A 161 -15.67 -13.50 12.37
CA ALA A 161 -15.54 -14.77 11.65
C ALA A 161 -14.11 -14.91 11.13
N GLU A 162 -13.32 -15.78 11.76
CA GLU A 162 -12.06 -16.25 11.17
C GLU A 162 -12.32 -16.78 9.75
N PHE A 163 -11.38 -16.47 8.85
CA PHE A 163 -11.38 -17.01 7.51
C PHE A 163 -11.13 -18.52 7.59
N PRO A 164 -11.90 -19.38 6.88
CA PRO A 164 -11.92 -20.82 7.11
C PRO A 164 -10.69 -21.58 6.62
N ILE A 165 -9.77 -20.92 5.92
CA ILE A 165 -8.59 -21.54 5.34
C ILE A 165 -7.36 -20.83 5.91
N ALA A 166 -6.46 -21.60 6.51
CA ALA A 166 -5.20 -21.06 7.02
C ALA A 166 -4.28 -20.61 5.86
N ALA A 167 -3.40 -19.64 6.12
CA ALA A 167 -2.55 -19.02 5.09
C ALA A 167 -1.67 -20.05 4.35
N GLU A 168 -1.17 -21.07 5.04
CA GLU A 168 -0.37 -22.16 4.47
C GLU A 168 -1.13 -23.05 3.47
N ASN A 169 -2.46 -22.99 3.50
CA ASN A 169 -3.36 -23.69 2.58
C ASN A 169 -3.88 -22.77 1.46
N MET A 170 -3.29 -21.59 1.30
CA MET A 170 -3.56 -20.67 0.20
C MET A 170 -2.38 -20.58 -0.77
N VAL A 171 -2.67 -20.34 -2.04
CA VAL A 171 -1.68 -19.98 -3.06
C VAL A 171 -2.26 -18.89 -3.94
N ILE A 172 -1.44 -17.88 -4.27
CA ILE A 172 -1.77 -16.88 -5.28
C ILE A 172 -1.20 -17.34 -6.61
N MET A 173 -1.99 -17.26 -7.67
CA MET A 173 -1.50 -17.46 -9.03
C MET A 173 -1.79 -16.27 -9.93
N GLY A 174 -0.93 -16.04 -10.91
CA GLY A 174 -1.10 -14.96 -11.87
C GLY A 174 -0.27 -15.15 -13.13
N ASN A 175 -0.37 -14.19 -14.03
CA ASN A 175 0.32 -14.18 -15.33
C ASN A 175 1.28 -13.00 -15.48
N GLY A 176 1.65 -12.35 -14.37
CA GLY A 176 2.52 -11.19 -14.34
C GLY A 176 1.83 -9.86 -14.68
N HIS A 177 0.53 -9.83 -14.96
CA HIS A 177 -0.18 -8.58 -15.28
C HIS A 177 -0.39 -7.65 -14.06
N CYS A 178 -0.43 -8.21 -12.85
CA CYS A 178 -0.75 -7.53 -11.60
C CYS A 178 -0.09 -6.15 -11.45
N HIS A 179 -0.89 -5.11 -11.15
CA HIS A 179 -0.49 -3.69 -11.06
C HIS A 179 -1.28 -2.97 -9.93
N SER A 180 -0.76 -1.86 -9.39
CA SER A 180 -1.45 -0.97 -8.41
C SER A 180 -1.99 -1.78 -7.22
N SER A 181 -3.27 -1.66 -6.87
CA SER A 181 -3.87 -2.35 -5.72
C SER A 181 -3.75 -3.87 -5.79
N CYS A 182 -3.64 -4.47 -6.99
CA CYS A 182 -3.29 -5.89 -7.09
C CYS A 182 -1.88 -6.15 -6.57
N ALA A 183 -0.91 -5.32 -6.98
CA ALA A 183 0.47 -5.46 -6.58
C ALA A 183 0.63 -5.30 -5.07
N GLU A 184 -0.12 -4.37 -4.47
CA GLU A 184 -0.16 -4.15 -3.03
C GLU A 184 -0.87 -5.28 -2.27
N PHE A 185 -2.00 -5.78 -2.80
CA PHE A 185 -2.65 -6.96 -2.26
C PHE A 185 -1.71 -8.17 -2.24
N VAL A 186 -1.00 -8.45 -3.34
CA VAL A 186 0.01 -9.52 -3.39
C VAL A 186 1.15 -9.24 -2.41
N HIS A 187 1.56 -7.97 -2.24
CA HIS A 187 2.54 -7.59 -1.25
C HIS A 187 2.06 -8.01 0.15
N PHE A 188 0.91 -7.52 0.63
CA PHE A 188 0.37 -7.86 1.95
C PHE A 188 0.17 -9.38 2.15
N MET A 189 -0.36 -10.07 1.14
CA MET A 189 -0.58 -11.51 1.22
C MET A 189 0.75 -12.29 1.35
N THR A 190 1.81 -11.82 0.70
CA THR A 190 3.13 -12.48 0.75
C THR A 190 3.98 -12.05 1.93
N THR A 191 3.87 -10.81 2.41
CA THR A 191 4.68 -10.30 3.53
C THR A 191 4.04 -10.55 4.89
N ASN A 192 2.72 -10.35 5.01
CA ASN A 192 2.03 -10.38 6.31
C ASN A 192 1.46 -11.79 6.58
N ALA A 193 1.05 -12.50 5.53
CA ALA A 193 0.50 -13.86 5.62
C ALA A 193 1.41 -14.96 5.06
N ARG A 194 2.54 -14.61 4.41
CA ARG A 194 3.54 -15.57 3.86
C ARG A 194 2.97 -16.56 2.84
N ILE A 195 1.95 -16.15 2.09
CA ILE A 195 1.33 -16.96 1.05
C ILE A 195 2.29 -17.15 -0.13
N LYS A 196 2.32 -18.36 -0.68
CA LYS A 196 3.13 -18.72 -1.85
C LYS A 196 2.50 -18.26 -3.17
N THR A 197 3.35 -18.02 -4.16
CA THR A 197 2.96 -17.46 -5.47
C THR A 197 3.37 -18.37 -6.64
N VAL A 198 2.48 -18.49 -7.63
CA VAL A 198 2.72 -19.24 -8.88
C VAL A 198 2.48 -18.32 -10.07
N ALA A 199 3.48 -18.13 -10.93
CA ALA A 199 3.32 -17.37 -12.18
C ALA A 199 3.27 -18.29 -13.40
N PHE A 200 2.39 -17.96 -14.34
CA PHE A 200 2.27 -18.65 -15.63
C PHE A 200 2.76 -17.77 -16.79
N GLY A 201 3.62 -18.31 -17.64
CA GLY A 201 4.11 -17.67 -18.86
C GLY A 201 5.55 -17.17 -18.78
N GLY A 202 5.77 -15.92 -19.21
CA GLY A 202 7.10 -15.31 -19.31
C GLY A 202 7.86 -15.67 -20.60
N GLN A 203 9.14 -15.29 -20.67
CA GLN A 203 9.99 -15.56 -21.85
C GLN A 203 10.17 -17.08 -22.07
N PRO A 204 10.31 -17.59 -23.31
CA PRO A 204 10.44 -19.03 -23.61
C PRO A 204 11.82 -19.60 -23.23
N LYS A 205 12.24 -19.39 -21.99
CA LYS A 205 13.48 -19.87 -21.38
C LYS A 205 13.26 -20.13 -19.90
N ALA A 206 14.04 -21.07 -19.35
CA ALA A 206 14.09 -21.34 -17.91
C ALA A 206 14.48 -20.08 -17.11
N GLY A 207 14.17 -20.08 -15.82
CA GLY A 207 14.41 -18.96 -14.92
C GLY A 207 13.13 -18.35 -14.33
N PRO A 208 13.29 -17.29 -13.51
CA PRO A 208 12.20 -16.70 -12.75
C PRO A 208 11.19 -15.97 -13.63
N MET A 209 10.01 -15.73 -13.07
CA MET A 209 9.00 -14.83 -13.62
C MET A 209 8.38 -13.99 -12.51
N GLN A 210 8.13 -12.73 -12.81
CA GLN A 210 7.40 -11.83 -11.93
C GLN A 210 5.96 -12.27 -11.75
N ILE A 211 5.52 -12.39 -10.50
CA ILE A 211 4.08 -12.45 -10.18
C ILE A 211 3.44 -11.06 -10.35
N ILE A 212 4.21 -10.00 -10.11
CA ILE A 212 3.85 -8.60 -10.34
C ILE A 212 4.77 -8.03 -11.42
N GLY A 213 4.27 -7.94 -12.66
CA GLY A 213 4.96 -7.28 -13.77
C GLY A 213 4.57 -5.81 -13.97
N GLY A 214 3.48 -5.36 -13.34
CA GLY A 214 3.06 -3.97 -13.30
C GLY A 214 3.77 -3.14 -12.22
N VAL A 215 3.27 -1.92 -12.01
CA VAL A 215 3.85 -0.96 -11.05
C VAL A 215 3.39 -1.33 -9.64
N ARG A 216 4.36 -1.40 -8.72
CA ARG A 216 4.16 -1.58 -7.26
C ARG A 216 4.14 -0.22 -6.55
N GLY A 217 3.33 0.70 -7.06
CA GLY A 217 3.14 2.06 -6.54
C GLY A 217 1.80 2.19 -5.82
N ALA A 218 1.55 3.36 -5.23
CA ALA A 218 0.32 3.62 -4.45
C ALA A 218 -0.70 4.40 -5.29
N LEU A 219 -0.50 5.71 -5.41
CA LEU A 219 -1.49 6.63 -5.95
C LEU A 219 -1.03 7.30 -7.24
N VAL A 220 -1.93 7.29 -8.23
CA VAL A 220 -1.87 8.13 -9.42
C VAL A 220 -2.92 9.22 -9.30
N VAL A 221 -2.55 10.47 -9.57
CA VAL A 221 -3.45 11.63 -9.44
C VAL A 221 -3.62 12.27 -10.82
N PRO A 222 -4.84 12.31 -11.38
CA PRO A 222 -5.14 13.03 -12.63
C PRO A 222 -4.96 14.54 -12.49
N PHE A 223 -4.67 15.23 -13.59
CA PHE A 223 -4.48 16.69 -13.59
C PHE A 223 -5.73 17.44 -13.14
N GLU A 224 -6.92 16.93 -13.45
CA GLU A 224 -8.20 17.47 -13.01
C GLU A 224 -8.32 17.43 -11.47
N GLN A 225 -7.87 16.33 -10.85
CA GLN A 225 -7.85 16.20 -9.40
C GLN A 225 -6.82 17.13 -8.76
N ILE A 226 -5.63 17.29 -9.36
CA ILE A 226 -4.62 18.27 -8.92
C ILE A 226 -5.20 19.70 -9.00
N SER A 227 -5.97 20.00 -10.03
CA SER A 227 -6.63 21.30 -10.18
C SER A 227 -7.68 21.55 -9.11
N ALA A 228 -8.53 20.56 -8.81
CA ALA A 228 -9.54 20.65 -7.75
C ALA A 228 -8.88 20.89 -6.39
N LEU A 229 -7.87 20.08 -6.06
CA LEU A 229 -7.00 20.21 -4.89
C LEU A 229 -6.42 21.63 -4.74
N THR A 230 -5.92 22.16 -5.86
CA THR A 230 -5.31 23.48 -5.87
C THR A 230 -6.34 24.57 -5.63
N GLY A 231 -7.52 24.49 -6.26
CA GLY A 231 -8.62 25.42 -6.02
C GLY A 231 -9.04 25.44 -4.55
N GLU A 232 -9.23 24.28 -3.94
CA GLU A 232 -9.60 24.16 -2.53
C GLU A 232 -8.53 24.74 -1.59
N ALA A 233 -7.26 24.43 -1.84
CA ALA A 233 -6.16 25.00 -1.06
C ALA A 233 -6.13 26.53 -1.17
N LEU A 234 -6.35 27.08 -2.36
CA LEU A 234 -6.40 28.53 -2.57
C LEU A 234 -7.59 29.19 -1.87
N ASP A 235 -8.76 28.56 -1.88
CA ASP A 235 -9.94 29.04 -1.16
C ASP A 235 -9.66 29.11 0.35
N ILE A 236 -9.05 28.05 0.92
CA ILE A 236 -8.66 28.00 2.33
C ILE A 236 -7.61 29.07 2.67
N ILE A 237 -6.58 29.22 1.85
CA ILE A 237 -5.50 30.21 2.08
C ILE A 237 -6.04 31.64 2.06
N ASN A 238 -6.99 31.91 1.16
CA ASN A 238 -7.58 33.24 0.99
C ASN A 238 -8.68 33.54 2.01
N ASP A 239 -9.25 32.54 2.70
CA ASP A 239 -10.25 32.75 3.74
C ASP A 239 -9.65 33.49 4.96
N PRO A 240 -10.15 34.69 5.30
CA PRO A 240 -9.74 35.41 6.51
C PRO A 240 -10.08 34.68 7.82
N GLN A 241 -11.00 33.72 7.81
CA GLN A 241 -11.40 32.93 8.97
C GLN A 241 -10.48 31.73 9.23
N ALA A 242 -9.67 31.32 8.26
CA ALA A 242 -8.72 30.22 8.38
C ALA A 242 -7.47 30.61 9.21
N LYS A 243 -7.69 31.01 10.47
CA LYS A 243 -6.66 31.55 11.39
C LYS A 243 -5.56 30.56 11.73
N GLU A 244 -5.83 29.28 11.54
CA GLU A 244 -4.86 28.21 11.75
C GLU A 244 -3.85 28.15 10.60
N VAL A 245 -4.19 28.56 9.37
CA VAL A 245 -3.23 28.50 8.25
C VAL A 245 -2.08 29.48 8.48
N ARG A 246 -0.84 28.97 8.50
CA ARG A 246 0.38 29.77 8.65
C ARG A 246 0.81 30.34 7.30
N ARG A 247 0.40 31.58 7.03
CA ARG A 247 0.63 32.24 5.74
C ARG A 247 2.10 32.39 5.38
N GLU A 248 3.00 32.45 6.37
CA GLU A 248 4.45 32.50 6.18
C GLU A 248 5.05 31.20 5.64
N LYS A 249 4.31 30.08 5.68
CA LYS A 249 4.70 28.77 5.15
C LYS A 249 4.19 28.53 3.72
N ILE A 250 3.37 29.42 3.19
CA ILE A 250 2.73 29.28 1.88
C ILE A 250 3.69 29.75 0.78
N ALA A 251 3.92 28.89 -0.21
CA ALA A 251 4.73 29.18 -1.38
C ALA A 251 3.83 29.38 -2.61
N MET A 252 3.15 30.53 -2.68
CA MET A 252 2.11 30.80 -3.68
C MET A 252 2.62 30.63 -5.13
N ASP A 253 3.86 31.05 -5.42
CA ASP A 253 4.47 30.93 -6.76
C ASP A 253 4.70 29.48 -7.21
N ALA A 254 4.67 28.52 -6.28
CA ALA A 254 4.86 27.10 -6.58
C ALA A 254 3.54 26.34 -6.75
N VAL A 255 2.41 26.92 -6.32
CA VAL A 255 1.09 26.30 -6.44
C VAL A 255 0.69 26.30 -7.91
N PRO A 256 0.27 25.14 -8.48
CA PRO A 256 -0.16 25.08 -9.88
C PRO A 256 -1.33 26.06 -10.13
N ILE A 257 -1.43 26.59 -11.35
CA ILE A 257 -2.68 27.24 -11.73
C ILE A 257 -3.75 26.17 -12.03
N PRO A 258 -5.04 26.45 -11.79
CA PRO A 258 -6.10 25.54 -12.15
C PRO A 258 -6.04 25.14 -13.63
N PHE A 259 -6.45 23.90 -13.92
CA PHE A 259 -6.33 23.27 -15.22
C PHE A 259 -7.05 24.08 -16.32
N GLN A 260 -8.19 24.70 -16.00
CA GLN A 260 -8.94 25.56 -16.92
C GLN A 260 -8.21 26.87 -17.29
N ASP A 261 -7.25 27.30 -16.46
CA ASP A 261 -6.50 28.55 -16.63
C ASP A 261 -5.14 28.31 -17.30
N LEU A 262 -4.79 27.06 -17.61
CA LEU A 262 -3.55 26.73 -18.30
C LEU A 262 -3.50 27.40 -19.68
N PRO A 263 -2.36 28.01 -20.06
CA PRO A 263 -2.20 28.64 -21.38
C PRO A 263 -2.13 27.63 -22.53
N ILE A 264 -2.16 26.33 -22.20
CA ILE A 264 -2.15 25.21 -23.13
C ILE A 264 -3.38 24.34 -22.88
N ARG A 265 -4.02 23.91 -23.96
CA ARG A 265 -5.13 22.96 -23.87
C ARG A 265 -4.57 21.55 -23.72
N LEU A 266 -4.59 21.03 -22.49
CA LEU A 266 -4.30 19.63 -22.22
C LEU A 266 -5.58 18.80 -22.40
N LEU A 267 -5.46 17.59 -22.93
CA LEU A 267 -6.57 16.64 -23.10
C LEU A 267 -6.71 15.67 -21.92
N GLY A 268 -5.90 15.86 -20.88
CA GLY A 268 -5.80 15.01 -19.70
C GLY A 268 -4.34 14.66 -19.40
N GLY A 269 -4.15 13.92 -18.32
CA GLY A 269 -2.86 13.41 -17.88
C GLY A 269 -2.88 13.11 -16.39
N SER A 270 -1.83 12.43 -15.91
CA SER A 270 -1.72 12.07 -14.51
C SER A 270 -0.26 11.98 -14.08
N VAL A 271 -0.05 12.03 -12.76
CA VAL A 271 1.27 11.82 -12.14
C VAL A 271 1.20 10.66 -11.16
N ASN A 272 2.27 9.88 -11.08
CA ASN A 272 2.48 8.99 -9.94
C ASN A 272 2.85 9.85 -8.74
N TYR A 273 1.92 9.98 -7.80
CA TYR A 273 2.01 10.91 -6.69
C TYR A 273 2.63 10.27 -5.44
N GLU A 274 2.22 9.03 -5.13
CA GLU A 274 2.68 8.31 -3.93
C GLU A 274 3.39 7.01 -4.27
N SER A 275 4.37 6.69 -3.44
CA SER A 275 5.14 5.46 -3.50
C SER A 275 4.96 4.64 -2.23
N VAL A 276 4.83 3.32 -2.39
CA VAL A 276 4.87 2.36 -1.29
C VAL A 276 6.31 1.92 -1.03
N PHE A 277 6.71 1.87 0.23
CA PHE A 277 7.98 1.33 0.68
C PHE A 277 7.77 0.03 1.46
N PRO A 278 8.70 -0.94 1.38
CA PRO A 278 8.57 -2.21 2.11
C PRO A 278 8.63 -2.03 3.63
N THR A 279 9.35 -1.01 4.12
CA THR A 279 9.38 -0.60 5.52
C THR A 279 9.51 0.93 5.60
N PRO A 280 9.22 1.56 6.76
CA PRO A 280 9.40 3.00 6.95
C PRO A 280 10.84 3.47 6.70
N ASP A 281 11.84 2.62 6.99
CA ASP A 281 13.26 2.95 6.86
C ASP A 281 13.85 2.62 5.48
N ALA A 282 13.06 1.98 4.60
CA ALA A 282 13.53 1.57 3.29
C ALA A 282 13.89 2.78 2.41
N GLN A 283 14.98 2.63 1.66
CA GLN A 283 15.50 3.70 0.80
C GLN A 283 14.95 3.64 -0.63
N VAL A 284 14.47 2.46 -1.04
CA VAL A 284 13.98 2.18 -2.38
C VAL A 284 12.50 1.83 -2.29
N PRO A 285 11.62 2.52 -3.03
CA PRO A 285 10.21 2.16 -3.07
C PRO A 285 9.98 0.89 -3.89
N LEU A 286 8.89 0.19 -3.59
CA LEU A 286 8.54 -1.10 -4.19
C LEU A 286 8.42 -1.05 -5.71
N GLN A 287 8.06 0.10 -6.29
CA GLN A 287 7.95 0.27 -7.74
C GLN A 287 9.26 0.05 -8.51
N PHE A 288 10.43 0.14 -7.84
CA PHE A 288 11.73 -0.17 -8.42
C PHE A 288 12.26 -1.56 -8.02
N GLU A 289 11.48 -2.34 -7.28
CA GLU A 289 11.84 -3.67 -6.81
C GLU A 289 11.08 -4.77 -7.55
N THR A 290 11.80 -5.74 -8.08
CA THR A 290 11.22 -6.93 -8.71
C THR A 290 10.59 -7.86 -7.68
N LYS A 291 9.34 -8.31 -7.93
CA LYS A 291 8.70 -9.41 -7.19
C LYS A 291 8.50 -10.63 -8.08
N ASN A 292 9.43 -11.57 -7.99
CA ASN A 292 9.33 -12.88 -8.63
C ASN A 292 8.34 -13.79 -7.89
N ALA A 293 7.74 -14.72 -8.62
CA ALA A 293 6.93 -15.79 -8.05
C ALA A 293 7.81 -16.86 -7.37
N ASP A 294 7.27 -17.55 -6.37
CA ASP A 294 7.93 -18.72 -5.76
C ASP A 294 8.04 -19.90 -6.75
N CYS A 295 7.07 -20.00 -7.67
CA CYS A 295 7.04 -21.04 -8.69
C CYS A 295 6.65 -20.45 -10.03
N ARG A 296 7.31 -20.88 -11.11
CA ARG A 296 6.92 -20.53 -12.47
C ARG A 296 6.51 -21.78 -13.23
N LEU A 297 5.46 -21.64 -14.04
CA LEU A 297 5.00 -22.62 -15.01
C LEU A 297 4.91 -21.97 -16.40
N PHE A 298 5.14 -22.76 -17.45
CA PHE A 298 4.77 -22.34 -18.81
C PHE A 298 3.29 -22.62 -19.05
N TYR A 299 2.67 -21.79 -19.88
CA TYR A 299 1.37 -22.16 -20.44
C TYR A 299 1.52 -23.36 -21.37
N THR A 300 0.62 -24.33 -21.23
CA THR A 300 0.37 -25.36 -22.24
C THR A 300 -0.73 -24.92 -23.19
N ALA A 301 -0.86 -25.56 -24.36
CA ALA A 301 -1.99 -25.30 -25.26
C ALA A 301 -3.35 -25.54 -24.56
N GLU A 302 -3.43 -26.56 -23.71
CA GLU A 302 -4.62 -26.86 -22.91
C GLU A 302 -4.94 -25.71 -21.94
N ASN A 303 -3.93 -25.10 -21.31
CA ASN A 303 -4.13 -23.94 -20.44
C ASN A 303 -4.74 -22.74 -21.15
N ILE A 304 -4.40 -22.53 -22.42
CA ILE A 304 -4.95 -21.42 -23.20
C ILE A 304 -6.41 -21.68 -23.58
N MET A 305 -6.76 -22.93 -23.86
CA MET A 305 -8.11 -23.32 -24.29
C MET A 305 -9.08 -23.54 -23.12
N ASP A 306 -8.57 -23.98 -21.97
CA ASP A 306 -9.33 -24.21 -20.74
C ASP A 306 -8.58 -23.63 -19.53
N PRO A 307 -8.95 -22.42 -19.06
CA PRO A 307 -8.34 -21.79 -17.91
C PRO A 307 -8.39 -22.65 -16.64
N THR A 308 -9.36 -23.57 -16.49
CA THR A 308 -9.44 -24.42 -15.30
C THR A 308 -8.24 -25.35 -15.16
N THR A 309 -7.55 -25.64 -16.28
CA THR A 309 -6.34 -26.47 -16.27
C THR A 309 -5.14 -25.71 -15.70
N THR A 310 -5.14 -24.36 -15.72
CA THR A 310 -4.14 -23.57 -14.99
C THR A 310 -4.33 -23.70 -13.48
N TRP A 311 -5.57 -23.71 -12.99
CA TRP A 311 -5.87 -23.96 -11.57
C TRP A 311 -5.47 -25.36 -11.14
N LYS A 312 -5.69 -26.38 -11.99
CA LYS A 312 -5.19 -27.74 -11.74
C LYS A 312 -3.67 -27.76 -11.66
N ALA A 313 -2.96 -27.15 -12.61
CA ALA A 313 -1.50 -27.09 -12.59
C ALA A 313 -0.95 -26.35 -11.36
N ALA A 314 -1.56 -25.22 -10.98
CA ALA A 314 -1.22 -24.46 -9.78
C ALA A 314 -1.42 -25.29 -8.50
N LYS A 315 -2.52 -26.05 -8.42
CA LYS A 315 -2.79 -26.99 -7.33
C LYS A 315 -1.69 -28.06 -7.23
N GLU A 316 -1.29 -28.64 -8.36
CA GLU A 316 -0.31 -29.73 -8.37
C GLU A 316 1.09 -29.25 -7.95
N VAL A 317 1.52 -28.03 -8.31
CA VAL A 317 2.79 -27.48 -7.79
C VAL A 317 2.69 -27.06 -6.33
N ALA A 318 1.55 -26.51 -5.89
CA ALA A 318 1.38 -26.06 -4.52
C ALA A 318 1.28 -27.22 -3.53
N TRP A 319 0.62 -28.32 -3.91
CA TRP A 319 0.27 -29.40 -2.99
C TRP A 319 0.37 -30.83 -3.54
N GLY A 320 0.63 -31.01 -4.84
CA GLY A 320 0.68 -32.32 -5.51
C GLY A 320 2.10 -32.84 -5.81
N GLY A 321 3.13 -32.03 -5.54
CA GLY A 321 4.53 -32.40 -5.78
C GLY A 321 5.00 -32.22 -7.22
N ALA A 322 4.23 -31.53 -8.08
CA ALA A 322 4.69 -31.16 -9.41
C ALA A 322 5.85 -30.15 -9.32
N LYS A 323 6.74 -30.18 -10.33
CA LYS A 323 7.94 -29.33 -10.35
C LYS A 323 7.66 -28.00 -11.06
N CYS A 324 8.26 -26.94 -10.55
CA CYS A 324 8.34 -25.66 -11.23
C CYS A 324 9.37 -25.69 -12.36
N VAL A 325 9.32 -24.70 -13.25
CA VAL A 325 10.37 -24.46 -14.25
C VAL A 325 11.73 -24.34 -13.54
N GLU A 326 12.78 -24.90 -14.12
CA GLU A 326 14.13 -24.80 -13.58
C GLU A 326 14.54 -23.34 -13.36
N GLY A 327 15.10 -23.03 -12.19
CA GLY A 327 15.47 -21.67 -11.81
C GLY A 327 14.29 -20.73 -11.53
N SER A 328 13.08 -21.26 -11.26
CA SER A 328 11.90 -20.45 -10.90
C SER A 328 12.18 -19.52 -9.72
N THR A 329 12.84 -20.04 -8.69
CA THR A 329 13.27 -19.25 -7.53
C THR A 329 14.65 -18.66 -7.81
N GLN A 330 14.75 -17.33 -7.83
CA GLN A 330 16.03 -16.72 -7.47
C GLN A 330 16.16 -16.86 -5.96
N ASN A 331 17.31 -17.35 -5.47
CA ASN A 331 17.60 -17.28 -4.05
C ASN A 331 17.44 -15.80 -3.62
N GLU A 332 16.47 -15.51 -2.75
CA GLU A 332 16.25 -14.17 -2.18
C GLU A 332 17.53 -13.57 -1.54
N ALA A 333 18.56 -14.39 -1.32
CA ALA A 333 19.90 -14.01 -0.93
C ALA A 333 20.65 -13.06 -1.90
N GLN A 334 20.12 -12.74 -3.08
CA GLN A 334 20.68 -11.72 -3.98
C GLN A 334 19.96 -10.37 -3.94
N GLN A 335 18.92 -10.21 -3.12
CA GLN A 335 18.49 -8.88 -2.69
C GLN A 335 19.43 -8.42 -1.56
N PRO A 336 19.90 -7.15 -1.55
CA PRO A 336 20.71 -6.66 -0.44
C PRO A 336 19.93 -6.88 0.86
N LYS A 337 20.48 -7.69 1.76
CA LYS A 337 19.94 -7.89 3.10
C LYS A 337 19.81 -6.53 3.76
N THR A 338 18.60 -5.98 3.82
CA THR A 338 18.26 -4.95 4.80
C THR A 338 18.39 -5.62 6.15
N GLN A 339 19.52 -5.38 6.80
CA GLN A 339 19.73 -5.77 8.19
C GLN A 339 18.65 -5.07 9.01
N GLN A 340 17.69 -5.83 9.53
CA GLN A 340 16.96 -5.39 10.71
C GLN A 340 18.00 -5.20 11.83
N PRO A 341 18.11 -4.02 12.45
CA PRO A 341 18.95 -3.88 13.63
C PRO A 341 18.38 -4.78 14.72
N GLU A 342 19.17 -5.76 15.17
CA GLU A 342 18.91 -6.46 16.42
C GLU A 342 18.72 -5.40 17.51
N THR A 343 17.59 -5.49 18.21
CA THR A 343 17.29 -4.68 19.40
C THR A 343 18.38 -4.87 20.44
N GLN A 344 19.37 -3.99 20.47
CA GLN A 344 20.27 -3.88 21.60
C GLN A 344 19.53 -3.11 22.70
N GLN A 345 19.13 -3.84 23.75
CA GLN A 345 18.66 -3.24 25.00
C GLN A 345 19.69 -2.22 25.50
N PRO A 346 19.28 -1.01 25.92
CA PRO A 346 20.21 -0.01 26.41
C PRO A 346 20.87 -0.47 27.71
N LYS A 347 22.20 -0.66 27.66
CA LYS A 347 23.03 -0.84 28.85
C LYS A 347 22.94 0.42 29.71
N LYS A 348 22.39 0.29 30.92
CA LYS A 348 22.44 1.32 31.97
C LYS A 348 23.89 1.73 32.21
N GLN A 349 24.28 2.94 31.80
CA GLN A 349 25.53 3.55 32.24
C GLN A 349 25.36 4.01 33.69
N GLN A 350 26.08 3.35 34.61
CA GLN A 350 26.28 3.84 35.97
C GLN A 350 27.22 5.06 35.91
N ALA A 351 26.72 6.21 36.35
CA ALA A 351 27.53 7.39 36.60
C ALA A 351 28.54 7.09 37.73
N ARG A 352 29.83 7.03 37.41
CA ARG A 352 30.91 7.10 38.40
C ARG A 352 31.38 8.55 38.50
N GLY A 353 31.11 9.17 39.65
CA GLY A 353 31.61 10.50 39.99
C GLY A 353 33.14 10.54 40.07
N LEU A 354 33.73 11.58 39.49
CA LEU A 354 35.12 11.95 39.72
C LEU A 354 35.17 13.07 40.77
N MET A 355 35.76 12.77 41.93
CA MET A 355 36.32 13.78 42.83
C MET A 355 37.74 14.16 42.35
N PRO A 356 38.14 15.45 42.42
CA PRO A 356 39.52 15.83 42.14
C PRO A 356 40.40 15.66 43.39
N ARG A 357 41.53 14.94 43.23
CA ARG A 357 42.62 14.91 44.22
C ARG A 357 43.53 16.10 43.99
N ILE A 358 43.54 17.03 44.94
CA ILE A 358 44.59 18.04 45.12
C ILE A 358 45.72 17.39 45.92
N ARG A 359 46.95 17.36 45.38
CA ARG A 359 48.19 17.30 46.15
C ARG A 359 49.24 18.16 45.46
N GLY A 360 49.77 19.12 46.20
CA GLY A 360 50.78 20.06 45.74
C GLY A 360 52.21 19.71 46.14
N SER A 361 53.08 20.60 45.65
CA SER A 361 54.38 21.05 46.17
C SER A 361 55.68 20.33 45.77
N PHE A 362 56.66 21.23 45.57
CA PHE A 362 58.13 21.15 45.44
C PHE A 362 58.67 20.98 44.00
N ARG A 363 59.43 21.92 43.42
CA ARG A 363 60.18 23.08 43.93
C ARG A 363 60.03 24.30 43.01
#